data_AF-A0A257RWM2-F1
#
_entry.id   AF-A0A257RWM2-F1
#
_cell.length_a   1.000
_cell.length_b   1.000
_cell.length_c   1.000
_cell.angle_alpha   90.00
_cell.angle_beta   90.00
_cell.angle_gamma   90.00
#
_symmetry.space_group_name_H-M   'P 1'
#
loop_
_entity.id
_entity.type
_entity.pdbx_description
1 polymer ?
#
loop_
_entity_poly.entity_id
_entity_poly.type
_entity_poly.pdbx_seq_one_letter_code
_entity_poly.pdbx_strand_id
1 'polypeptide(L)'
;MLGPGVLLAGASVGSGEWLSGPAVSAQYGGTLLWVATLSIVAQVFCNLEMMRYTLYCGEPIVVGFFRTFPGPRLWTFLYLALDFAAVWPFNASNAAVPLAAAMLGHLPGSGSTSLLGITLSEDQLVKAFGYLIFLSAFLPLIFGGTIYRMLERVMAIKLVIVLGYLIFAVALTVSPQSMREVGVGLIDFGTVPIRADTIVCGRHFNVRKVDGPTSYRVKGTIEHDRPLVTEFVVERDGRRTVYKLGAKLPDELPPIREALVERAVALVHLGGFYVETRQGETRLSVQGTLGGDRAWKPARFVVEDPTATTYSRLDEVPQPWSDKFSELIRQQGLERVGLASYVRRHGQLPPLDWAMIATLAAIAGAGGMTNTLFSNYTRDKGWGMGAHVGAIPSAIGGRQITLSHVGMVFHLGEQSWRRWRGWFRHILRDQLAIWMVASFIGMALPCMLSLEFIRHAPVSGDRVAAMVAEGMADRYPSYRHVLWPLTLSVGFLILAPGQIVSGDQLARRWTDIIWTSSSWARRMREDRVKYVYYSILALYGVWGLAAMTMFDPLQILKAAGVLMNVSLGIASWHTLYANVTLLPPGLRPNWLMRVGVFFCGAFFLTVSAIVVASL
;
A
#
# COMPACT_ATOMS: atom_id res chain seq x y z
N MET A 1 -20.95 -0.47 20.03
CA MET A 1 -20.33 0.74 19.47
C MET A 1 -19.11 0.32 18.67
N LEU A 2 -19.09 0.61 17.38
CA LEU A 2 -17.92 0.41 16.53
C LEU A 2 -16.77 1.29 17.06
N GLY A 3 -15.57 0.72 17.20
CA GLY A 3 -14.41 1.40 17.78
C GLY A 3 -13.48 2.05 16.75
N PRO A 4 -12.42 2.75 17.19
CA PRO A 4 -11.35 3.27 16.34
C PRO A 4 -10.80 2.22 15.36
N GLY A 5 -10.77 0.94 15.73
CA GLY A 5 -10.36 -0.15 14.87
C GLY A 5 -11.19 -0.29 13.59
N VAL A 6 -12.51 -0.07 13.64
CA VAL A 6 -13.37 -0.12 12.43
C VAL A 6 -13.10 1.05 11.51
N LEU A 7 -12.95 2.26 12.07
CA LEU A 7 -12.71 3.47 11.29
C LEU A 7 -11.35 3.40 10.61
N LEU A 8 -10.31 3.02 11.36
CA LEU A 8 -8.97 2.87 10.80
C LEU A 8 -8.87 1.68 9.87
N ALA A 9 -9.56 0.55 10.13
CA ALA A 9 -9.69 -0.51 9.13
C ALA A 9 -10.35 0.01 7.85
N GLY A 10 -11.42 0.81 7.97
CA GLY A 10 -12.04 1.49 6.83
C GLY A 10 -11.05 2.37 6.06
N ALA A 11 -10.21 3.14 6.76
CA ALA A 11 -9.16 3.94 6.13
C ALA A 11 -8.07 3.09 5.45
N SER A 12 -7.61 2.03 6.14
CA SER A 12 -6.57 1.07 5.74
C SER A 12 -6.93 0.30 4.47
N VAL A 13 -8.14 -0.29 4.44
CA VAL A 13 -8.70 -1.04 3.29
C VAL A 13 -8.83 -0.17 2.03
N GLY A 14 -8.64 1.15 2.15
CA GLY A 14 -8.90 2.16 1.13
C GLY A 14 -7.71 2.73 0.35
N SER A 15 -6.54 2.90 0.97
CA SER A 15 -5.53 3.80 0.37
C SER A 15 -4.42 3.07 -0.38
N GLY A 16 -3.76 2.10 0.25
CA GLY A 16 -2.64 1.44 -0.41
C GLY A 16 -2.63 -0.09 -0.35
N GLU A 17 -3.49 -0.74 0.46
CA GLU A 17 -3.69 -2.20 0.35
C GLU A 17 -4.19 -2.59 -1.05
N TRP A 18 -4.83 -1.67 -1.78
CA TRP A 18 -5.27 -1.82 -3.17
C TRP A 18 -4.24 -1.43 -4.24
N LEU A 19 -3.19 -0.71 -3.85
CA LEU A 19 -2.15 -0.29 -4.77
C LEU A 19 -0.93 -1.20 -4.62
N SER A 20 -0.29 -1.20 -3.44
CA SER A 20 0.95 -1.94 -3.23
C SER A 20 0.74 -3.45 -3.08
N GLY A 21 -0.34 -3.90 -2.42
CA GLY A 21 -0.65 -5.32 -2.26
C GLY A 21 -0.83 -6.01 -3.62
N PRO A 22 -1.86 -5.64 -4.39
CA PRO A 22 -2.06 -6.01 -5.77
C PRO A 22 -0.83 -5.84 -6.66
N ALA A 23 -0.09 -4.74 -6.56
CA ALA A 23 1.12 -4.52 -7.35
C ALA A 23 2.20 -5.57 -7.08
N VAL A 24 2.42 -5.89 -5.80
CA VAL A 24 3.37 -6.92 -5.37
C VAL A 24 2.86 -8.30 -5.79
N SER A 25 1.58 -8.62 -5.58
CA SER A 25 1.05 -9.95 -5.91
C SER A 25 1.01 -10.21 -7.42
N ALA A 26 0.72 -9.21 -8.24
CA ALA A 26 0.81 -9.30 -9.69
C ALA A 26 2.24 -9.60 -10.16
N GLN A 27 3.24 -8.99 -9.53
CA GLN A 27 4.64 -9.10 -9.95
C GLN A 27 5.38 -10.30 -9.35
N TYR A 28 5.04 -10.68 -8.14
CA TYR A 28 5.83 -11.57 -7.28
C TYR A 28 5.02 -12.74 -6.73
N GLY A 29 3.76 -12.87 -7.13
CA GLY A 29 2.86 -13.87 -6.58
C GLY A 29 2.51 -13.62 -5.11
N GLY A 30 1.96 -14.63 -4.44
CA GLY A 30 1.67 -14.54 -3.00
C GLY A 30 2.91 -14.50 -2.10
N THR A 31 4.11 -14.81 -2.62
CA THR A 31 5.31 -15.12 -1.84
C THR A 31 5.75 -14.01 -0.88
N LEU A 32 5.55 -12.73 -1.21
CA LEU A 32 6.00 -11.61 -0.36
C LEU A 32 4.94 -11.13 0.66
N LEU A 33 3.77 -11.76 0.71
CA LEU A 33 2.68 -11.31 1.58
C LEU A 33 2.96 -11.52 3.09
N TRP A 34 3.91 -12.37 3.46
CA TRP A 34 4.37 -12.50 4.85
C TRP A 34 4.95 -11.19 5.40
N VAL A 35 5.47 -10.30 4.54
CA VAL A 35 5.91 -8.96 4.94
C VAL A 35 4.74 -8.13 5.46
N ALA A 36 3.57 -8.24 4.81
CA ALA A 36 2.34 -7.59 5.28
C ALA A 36 1.88 -8.20 6.62
N THR A 37 2.00 -9.51 6.81
CA THR A 37 1.71 -10.18 8.08
C THR A 37 2.57 -9.64 9.23
N LEU A 38 3.89 -9.54 9.04
CA LEU A 38 4.78 -8.96 10.06
C LEU A 38 4.43 -7.51 10.35
N SER A 39 4.14 -6.72 9.31
CA SER A 39 3.72 -5.32 9.45
C SER A 39 2.45 -5.17 10.28
N ILE A 40 1.38 -5.91 9.94
CA ILE A 40 0.09 -5.84 10.64
C ILE A 40 0.26 -6.26 12.11
N VAL A 41 0.93 -7.38 12.38
CA VAL A 41 1.13 -7.88 13.75
C VAL A 41 1.99 -6.92 14.57
N ALA A 42 3.07 -6.37 14.00
CA ALA A 42 3.91 -5.38 14.66
C ALA A 42 3.13 -4.10 15.01
N GLN A 43 2.28 -3.64 14.09
CA GLN A 43 1.44 -2.47 14.31
C GLN A 43 0.43 -2.66 15.44
N VAL A 44 -0.13 -3.87 15.65
CA VAL A 44 -1.04 -4.12 16.79
C VAL A 44 -0.41 -3.69 18.12
N PHE A 45 0.84 -4.10 18.38
CA PHE A 45 1.55 -3.72 19.61
C PHE A 45 1.69 -2.21 19.73
N CYS A 46 2.09 -1.55 18.64
CA CYS A 46 2.24 -0.11 18.60
C CYS A 46 0.91 0.61 18.84
N ASN A 47 -0.17 0.20 18.16
CA ASN A 47 -1.50 0.78 18.28
C ASN A 47 -2.03 0.66 19.72
N LEU A 48 -1.90 -0.52 20.33
CA LEU A 48 -2.33 -0.74 21.71
C LEU A 48 -1.63 0.20 22.70
N GLU A 49 -0.33 0.42 22.50
CA GLU A 49 0.46 1.29 23.36
C GLU A 49 0.20 2.78 23.10
N MET A 50 -0.06 3.17 21.85
CA MET A 50 -0.55 4.52 21.54
C MET A 50 -1.93 4.79 22.17
N MET A 51 -2.84 3.82 22.13
CA MET A 51 -4.17 3.90 22.77
C MET A 51 -4.06 3.88 24.30
N ARG A 52 -3.14 3.10 24.88
CA ARG A 52 -2.89 3.04 26.33
C ARG A 52 -2.65 4.44 26.90
N TYR A 53 -1.82 5.24 26.22
CA TYR A 53 -1.52 6.60 26.65
C TYR A 53 -2.80 7.45 26.75
N THR A 54 -3.61 7.44 25.70
CA THR A 54 -4.88 8.19 25.68
C THR A 54 -5.91 7.65 26.66
N LEU A 55 -5.99 6.34 26.87
CA LEU A 55 -6.87 5.78 27.90
C LEU A 55 -6.55 6.33 29.30
N TYR A 56 -5.27 6.60 29.57
CA TYR A 56 -4.82 7.10 30.87
C TYR A 56 -5.02 8.60 31.07
N CYS A 57 -4.71 9.42 30.06
CA CYS A 57 -4.69 10.89 30.21
C CYS A 57 -5.66 11.64 29.31
N GLY A 58 -6.32 10.96 28.36
CA GLY A 58 -7.20 11.55 27.37
C GLY A 58 -6.48 12.36 26.28
N GLU A 59 -5.17 12.52 26.35
CA GLU A 59 -4.37 13.16 25.30
C GLU A 59 -3.95 12.13 24.23
N PRO A 60 -3.86 12.53 22.95
CA PRO A 60 -3.23 11.70 21.92
C PRO A 60 -1.75 11.45 22.22
N ILE A 61 -1.23 10.31 21.76
CA ILE A 61 0.18 9.92 22.00
C ILE A 61 1.18 10.95 21.48
N VAL A 62 0.84 11.64 20.38
CA VAL A 62 1.69 12.68 19.80
C VAL A 62 1.87 13.87 20.75
N VAL A 63 0.86 14.20 21.55
CA VAL A 63 1.02 15.21 22.61
C VAL A 63 2.01 14.70 23.67
N GLY A 64 1.92 13.41 24.01
CA GLY A 64 2.87 12.74 24.89
C GLY A 64 4.32 12.83 24.41
N PHE A 65 4.56 12.65 23.11
CA PHE A 65 5.90 12.82 22.51
C PHE A 65 6.48 14.20 22.81
N PHE A 66 5.67 15.25 22.70
CA PHE A 66 6.12 16.63 22.89
C PHE A 66 6.31 17.00 24.38
N ARG A 67 5.86 16.14 25.31
CA ARG A 67 6.10 16.25 26.75
C ARG A 67 7.37 15.55 27.22
N THR A 68 8.05 14.78 26.36
CA THR A 68 9.30 14.09 26.72
C THR A 68 10.53 14.94 26.43
N PHE A 69 11.67 14.60 27.06
CA PHE A 69 12.98 15.18 26.71
C PHE A 69 13.34 14.83 25.25
N PRO A 70 13.92 15.75 24.45
CA PRO A 70 14.48 17.07 24.80
C PRO A 70 13.51 18.25 24.69
N GLY A 71 12.21 17.98 24.54
CA GLY A 71 11.15 18.98 24.61
C GLY A 71 10.59 19.40 23.25
N PRO A 72 9.53 20.23 23.26
CA PRO A 72 8.65 20.41 22.11
C PRO A 72 9.33 21.06 20.90
N ARG A 73 10.32 21.95 21.10
CA ARG A 73 10.98 22.67 19.99
C ARG A 73 11.74 21.72 19.06
N LEU A 74 12.54 20.81 19.62
CA LEU A 74 13.26 19.83 18.80
C LEU A 74 12.29 18.83 18.19
N TRP A 75 11.32 18.37 18.97
CA TRP A 75 10.30 17.44 18.47
C TRP A 75 9.48 18.01 17.31
N THR A 76 9.19 19.32 17.30
CA THR A 76 8.56 19.98 16.15
C THR A 76 9.38 19.77 14.87
N PHE A 77 10.68 20.08 14.90
CA PHE A 77 11.53 19.94 13.72
C PHE A 77 11.62 18.48 13.25
N LEU A 78 11.84 17.55 14.18
CA LEU A 78 11.96 16.14 13.86
C LEU A 78 10.66 15.57 13.28
N TYR A 79 9.51 15.85 13.90
CA TYR A 79 8.23 15.36 13.40
C TYR A 79 7.78 16.07 12.12
N LEU A 80 8.17 17.33 11.86
CA LEU A 80 7.96 17.94 10.54
C LEU A 80 8.72 17.17 9.45
N ALA A 81 9.97 16.78 9.71
CA ALA A 81 10.75 15.99 8.77
C ALA A 81 10.18 14.59 8.57
N LEU A 82 9.78 13.91 9.66
CA LEU A 82 9.20 12.57 9.60
C LEU A 82 7.81 12.54 8.95
N ASP A 83 7.05 13.63 9.05
CA ASP A 83 5.70 13.73 8.51
C ASP A 83 5.66 14.36 7.11
N PHE A 84 6.82 14.70 6.53
CA PHE A 84 6.93 15.27 5.19
C PHE A 84 6.28 14.38 4.13
N ALA A 85 6.32 13.05 4.32
CA ALA A 85 5.63 12.11 3.44
C ALA A 85 4.10 12.28 3.38
N ALA A 86 3.49 12.73 4.48
CA ALA A 86 2.04 12.81 4.60
C ALA A 86 1.44 14.03 3.87
N VAL A 87 2.27 14.96 3.38
CA VAL A 87 1.78 16.19 2.74
C VAL A 87 1.38 16.00 1.28
N TRP A 88 1.59 14.82 0.68
CA TRP A 88 1.27 14.56 -0.72
C TRP A 88 -0.06 13.82 -0.92
N PRO A 89 -0.99 14.32 -1.77
CA PRO A 89 -2.32 13.75 -1.98
C PRO A 89 -2.34 12.61 -3.03
N PHE A 90 -1.63 11.52 -2.74
CA PHE A 90 -1.55 10.39 -3.68
C PHE A 90 -2.90 9.66 -3.84
N ASN A 91 -3.74 9.62 -2.80
CA ASN A 91 -5.06 8.96 -2.84
C ASN A 91 -6.00 9.62 -3.87
N ALA A 92 -6.05 10.96 -3.91
CA ALA A 92 -6.83 11.68 -4.90
C ALA A 92 -6.35 11.42 -6.33
N SER A 93 -5.02 11.43 -6.53
CA SER A 93 -4.40 11.18 -7.83
C SER A 93 -4.74 9.77 -8.33
N ASN A 94 -4.62 8.76 -7.47
CA ASN A 94 -4.91 7.38 -7.81
C ASN A 94 -6.41 7.13 -8.02
N ALA A 95 -7.28 7.81 -7.27
CA ALA A 95 -8.74 7.70 -7.44
C ALA A 95 -9.21 8.26 -8.81
N ALA A 96 -8.45 9.16 -9.41
CA ALA A 96 -8.78 9.76 -10.70
C ALA A 96 -8.71 8.75 -11.85
N VAL A 97 -7.82 7.75 -11.78
CA VAL A 97 -7.67 6.76 -12.86
C VAL A 97 -8.89 5.86 -13.03
N PRO A 98 -9.45 5.22 -11.97
CA PRO A 98 -10.70 4.47 -12.12
C PRO A 98 -11.87 5.32 -12.59
N LEU A 99 -11.96 6.59 -12.16
CA LEU A 99 -13.00 7.51 -12.61
C LEU A 99 -12.85 7.85 -14.10
N ALA A 100 -11.63 8.17 -14.54
CA ALA A 100 -11.33 8.41 -15.95
C ALA A 100 -11.57 7.17 -16.82
N ALA A 101 -11.14 5.99 -16.35
CA ALA A 101 -11.36 4.73 -17.05
C ALA A 101 -12.85 4.40 -17.21
N ALA A 102 -13.66 4.69 -16.18
CA ALA A 102 -15.10 4.49 -16.24
C ALA A 102 -15.76 5.42 -17.29
N MET A 103 -15.26 6.65 -17.41
CA MET A 103 -15.77 7.62 -18.39
C MET A 103 -15.31 7.33 -19.82
N LEU A 104 -14.05 6.92 -20.01
CA LEU A 104 -13.46 6.62 -21.32
C LEU A 104 -13.90 5.26 -21.87
N GLY A 105 -14.23 4.30 -21.00
CA GLY A 105 -14.54 2.92 -21.39
C GLY A 105 -13.29 2.06 -21.64
N HIS A 106 -12.10 2.62 -21.49
CA HIS A 106 -10.81 1.95 -21.55
C HIS A 106 -9.84 2.59 -20.54
N LEU A 107 -8.68 1.97 -20.34
CA LEU A 107 -7.64 2.56 -19.49
C LEU A 107 -7.10 3.86 -20.11
N PRO A 108 -6.90 4.93 -19.31
CA PRO A 108 -6.26 6.15 -19.78
C PRO A 108 -4.84 5.87 -20.27
N GLY A 109 -4.49 6.41 -21.44
CA GLY A 109 -3.19 6.28 -22.09
C GLY A 109 -2.71 7.59 -22.71
N SER A 110 -2.09 7.51 -23.89
CA SER A 110 -1.59 8.66 -24.65
C SER A 110 -2.64 9.25 -25.63
N GLY A 111 -3.90 8.84 -25.50
CA GLY A 111 -5.00 9.31 -26.34
C GLY A 111 -5.47 10.73 -26.01
N SER A 112 -6.46 11.19 -26.78
CA SER A 112 -7.12 12.48 -26.61
C SER A 112 -8.64 12.28 -26.58
N THR A 113 -9.31 13.04 -25.73
CA THR A 113 -10.76 13.01 -25.57
C THR A 113 -11.33 14.42 -25.62
N SER A 114 -12.59 14.56 -26.05
CA SER A 114 -13.30 15.83 -26.07
C SER A 114 -14.33 15.85 -24.95
N LEU A 115 -14.17 16.77 -24.00
CA LEU A 115 -15.10 16.97 -22.89
C LEU A 115 -15.66 18.39 -22.97
N LEU A 116 -16.98 18.51 -23.05
CA LEU A 116 -17.67 19.81 -23.15
C LEU A 116 -17.16 20.69 -24.31
N GLY A 117 -16.72 20.07 -25.41
CA GLY A 117 -16.19 20.77 -26.59
C GLY A 117 -14.70 21.16 -26.50
N ILE A 118 -14.01 20.80 -25.42
CA ILE A 118 -12.57 21.04 -25.25
C ILE A 118 -11.82 19.72 -25.48
N THR A 119 -10.87 19.72 -26.41
CA THR A 119 -9.97 18.58 -26.63
C THR A 119 -8.86 18.57 -25.58
N LEU A 120 -8.75 17.48 -24.84
CA LEU A 120 -7.78 17.28 -23.76
C LEU A 120 -7.06 15.96 -23.99
N SER A 121 -5.80 15.86 -23.57
CA SER A 121 -5.18 14.55 -23.46
C SER A 121 -5.81 13.76 -22.31
N GLU A 122 -5.81 12.43 -22.41
CA GLU A 122 -6.35 11.58 -21.33
C GLU A 122 -5.58 11.76 -20.01
N ASP A 123 -4.28 12.05 -20.07
CA ASP A 123 -3.47 12.43 -18.90
C ASP A 123 -3.95 13.74 -18.24
N GLN A 124 -4.28 14.75 -19.05
CA GLN A 124 -4.84 16.01 -18.54
C GLN A 124 -6.20 15.81 -17.89
N LEU A 125 -7.03 14.93 -18.45
CA LEU A 125 -8.32 14.55 -17.87
C LEU A 125 -8.14 13.88 -16.49
N VAL A 126 -7.22 12.91 -16.38
CA VAL A 126 -6.89 12.26 -15.11
C VAL A 126 -6.43 13.29 -14.08
N LYS A 127 -5.54 14.23 -14.45
CA LYS A 127 -5.10 15.30 -13.55
C LYS A 127 -6.25 16.20 -13.09
N ALA A 128 -7.13 16.60 -14.00
CA ALA A 128 -8.30 17.42 -13.68
C ALA A 128 -9.24 16.73 -12.67
N PHE A 129 -9.51 15.43 -12.87
CA PHE A 129 -10.25 14.63 -11.90
C PHE A 129 -9.52 14.49 -10.57
N GLY A 130 -8.19 14.35 -10.58
CA GLY A 130 -7.39 14.36 -9.37
C GLY A 130 -7.60 15.63 -8.53
N TYR A 131 -7.56 16.82 -9.15
CA TYR A 131 -7.82 18.08 -8.46
C TYR A 131 -9.25 18.17 -7.91
N LEU A 132 -10.25 17.75 -8.70
CA LEU A 132 -11.64 17.76 -8.29
C LEU A 132 -11.87 16.84 -7.08
N ILE A 133 -11.34 15.62 -7.12
CA ILE A 133 -11.45 14.64 -6.04
C ILE A 133 -10.76 15.19 -4.78
N PHE A 134 -9.54 15.73 -4.93
CA PHE A 134 -8.78 16.31 -3.82
C PHE A 134 -9.56 17.42 -3.10
N LEU A 135 -10.10 18.39 -3.86
CA LEU A 135 -10.88 19.48 -3.29
C LEU A 135 -12.19 18.99 -2.66
N SER A 136 -12.87 18.04 -3.31
CA SER A 136 -14.11 17.47 -2.79
C SER A 136 -13.90 16.71 -1.47
N ALA A 137 -12.69 16.18 -1.22
CA ALA A 137 -12.36 15.46 0.00
C ALA A 137 -12.44 16.33 1.27
N PHE A 138 -12.40 17.66 1.15
CA PHE A 138 -12.56 18.56 2.29
C PHE A 138 -14.02 18.83 2.66
N LEU A 139 -14.97 18.63 1.74
CA LEU A 139 -16.39 18.91 1.99
C LEU A 139 -16.94 18.10 3.18
N PRO A 140 -16.71 16.78 3.29
CA PRO A 140 -17.18 16.01 4.44
C PRO A 140 -16.67 16.55 5.78
N LEU A 141 -15.43 17.05 5.82
CA LEU A 141 -14.81 17.54 7.05
C LEU A 141 -15.46 18.81 7.62
N ILE A 142 -16.32 19.49 6.85
CA ILE A 142 -17.02 20.72 7.24
C ILE A 142 -18.29 20.42 8.07
N PHE A 143 -18.90 19.25 7.87
CA PHE A 143 -20.22 18.89 8.43
C PHE A 143 -20.11 17.81 9.52
N GLY A 144 -21.22 17.50 10.21
CA GLY A 144 -21.35 16.28 11.05
C GLY A 144 -21.19 16.46 12.57
N GLY A 145 -21.11 17.70 13.06
CA GLY A 145 -20.95 18.04 14.47
C GLY A 145 -19.52 17.83 15.00
N THR A 146 -18.96 16.63 14.85
CA THR A 146 -17.51 16.40 15.00
C THR A 146 -16.98 15.78 13.72
N ILE A 147 -15.73 16.11 13.40
CA ILE A 147 -15.04 15.54 12.24
C ILE A 147 -15.00 14.02 12.34
N TYR A 148 -14.76 13.50 13.55
CA TYR A 148 -14.74 12.07 13.84
C TYR A 148 -16.04 11.35 13.44
N ARG A 149 -17.21 11.88 13.82
CA ARG A 149 -18.50 11.23 13.53
C ARG A 149 -18.78 11.18 12.03
N MET A 150 -18.36 12.20 11.29
CA MET A 150 -18.50 12.20 9.84
C MET A 150 -17.60 11.15 9.20
N LEU A 151 -16.32 11.11 9.59
CA LEU A 151 -15.37 10.09 9.11
C LEU A 151 -15.84 8.67 9.45
N GLU A 152 -16.35 8.44 10.66
CA GLU A 152 -16.88 7.14 11.08
C GLU A 152 -17.99 6.67 10.13
N ARG A 153 -18.94 7.54 9.78
CA ARG A 153 -20.04 7.19 8.87
C ARG A 153 -19.54 6.90 7.46
N VAL A 154 -18.72 7.78 6.90
CA VAL A 154 -18.18 7.61 5.54
C VAL A 154 -17.35 6.33 5.45
N MET A 155 -16.45 6.09 6.41
CA MET A 155 -15.59 4.91 6.41
C MET A 155 -16.35 3.62 6.67
N ALA A 156 -17.35 3.62 7.56
CA ALA A 156 -18.13 2.42 7.83
C ALA A 156 -18.97 2.00 6.61
N ILE A 157 -19.66 2.94 5.96
CA ILE A 157 -20.43 2.67 4.73
C ILE A 157 -19.49 2.14 3.63
N LYS A 158 -18.37 2.83 3.43
CA LYS A 158 -17.34 2.41 2.47
C LYS A 158 -16.85 0.98 2.74
N LEU A 159 -16.46 0.69 3.99
CA LEU A 159 -15.92 -0.61 4.38
C LEU A 159 -16.90 -1.74 4.06
N VAL A 160 -18.18 -1.57 4.38
CA VAL A 160 -19.22 -2.58 4.11
C VAL A 160 -19.39 -2.81 2.61
N ILE A 161 -19.47 -1.75 1.80
CA ILE A 161 -19.63 -1.87 0.34
C ILE A 161 -18.40 -2.55 -0.27
N VAL A 162 -17.21 -2.08 0.09
CA VAL A 162 -15.94 -2.55 -0.47
C VAL A 162 -15.66 -3.99 -0.10
N LEU A 163 -15.70 -4.34 1.19
CA LEU A 163 -15.45 -5.71 1.62
C LEU A 163 -16.56 -6.65 1.13
N GLY A 164 -17.81 -6.21 1.13
CA GLY A 164 -18.93 -6.99 0.60
C GLY A 164 -18.72 -7.35 -0.86
N TYR A 165 -18.38 -6.36 -1.70
CA TYR A 165 -18.06 -6.60 -3.11
C TYR A 165 -16.83 -7.50 -3.27
N LEU A 166 -15.75 -7.23 -2.55
CA LEU A 166 -14.50 -7.99 -2.67
C LEU A 166 -14.70 -9.46 -2.31
N ILE A 167 -15.41 -9.75 -1.21
CA ILE A 167 -15.73 -11.12 -0.79
C ILE A 167 -16.55 -11.80 -1.88
N PHE A 168 -17.57 -11.12 -2.41
CA PHE A 168 -18.44 -11.67 -3.45
C PHE A 168 -17.68 -11.93 -4.76
N ALA A 169 -16.89 -10.95 -5.23
CA ALA A 169 -16.08 -11.07 -6.43
C ALA A 169 -15.06 -12.19 -6.31
N VAL A 170 -14.34 -12.28 -5.18
CA VAL A 170 -13.37 -13.35 -4.92
C VAL A 170 -14.05 -14.71 -4.89
N ALA A 171 -15.17 -14.85 -4.19
CA ALA A 171 -15.89 -16.12 -4.09
C ALA A 171 -16.38 -16.66 -5.44
N LEU A 172 -16.74 -15.78 -6.37
CA LEU A 172 -17.28 -16.17 -7.68
C LEU A 172 -16.23 -16.29 -8.78
N THR A 173 -15.15 -15.53 -8.71
CA THR A 173 -14.27 -15.32 -9.86
C THR A 173 -12.82 -15.76 -9.65
N VAL A 174 -12.40 -16.00 -8.41
CA VAL A 174 -11.01 -16.39 -8.10
C VAL A 174 -10.88 -17.90 -7.94
N SER A 175 -9.80 -18.47 -8.50
CA SER A 175 -9.52 -19.90 -8.39
C SER A 175 -9.05 -20.32 -6.98
N PRO A 176 -9.33 -21.57 -6.54
CA PRO A 176 -8.80 -22.09 -5.29
C PRO A 176 -7.26 -22.08 -5.21
N GLN A 177 -6.59 -22.19 -6.36
CA GLN A 177 -5.12 -22.09 -6.45
C GLN A 177 -4.64 -20.69 -6.06
N SER A 178 -5.23 -19.64 -6.64
CA SER A 178 -4.92 -18.25 -6.29
C SER A 178 -5.22 -17.94 -4.82
N MET A 179 -6.35 -18.42 -4.29
CA MET A 179 -6.69 -18.27 -2.86
C MET A 179 -5.66 -18.95 -1.95
N ARG A 180 -5.27 -20.20 -2.28
CA ARG A 180 -4.25 -20.94 -1.52
C ARG A 180 -2.90 -20.25 -1.58
N GLU A 181 -2.49 -19.73 -2.74
CA GLU A 181 -1.21 -19.06 -2.89
C GLU A 181 -1.13 -17.79 -2.03
N VAL A 182 -2.19 -16.98 -1.99
CA VAL A 182 -2.27 -15.82 -1.10
C VAL A 182 -2.27 -16.24 0.37
N GLY A 183 -3.07 -17.25 0.73
CA GLY A 183 -3.15 -17.75 2.10
C GLY A 183 -1.82 -18.31 2.62
N VAL A 184 -1.13 -19.11 1.80
CA VAL A 184 0.23 -19.63 2.11
C VAL A 184 1.23 -18.48 2.15
N GLY A 185 1.14 -17.54 1.20
CA GLY A 185 2.02 -16.38 1.12
C GLY A 185 2.05 -15.53 2.38
N LEU A 186 0.92 -15.41 3.10
CA LEU A 186 0.82 -14.69 4.37
C LEU A 186 1.62 -15.35 5.51
N ILE A 187 1.99 -16.63 5.39
CA ILE A 187 2.67 -17.40 6.44
C ILE A 187 4.01 -18.01 5.99
N ASP A 188 4.42 -17.81 4.72
CA ASP A 188 5.66 -18.32 4.12
C ASP A 188 6.87 -17.42 4.46
N PHE A 189 7.15 -17.27 5.77
CA PHE A 189 8.13 -16.30 6.27
C PHE A 189 9.54 -16.53 5.74
N GLY A 190 10.16 -15.45 5.26
CA GLY A 190 11.55 -15.46 4.79
C GLY A 190 11.73 -15.99 3.36
N THR A 191 10.67 -16.38 2.67
CA THR A 191 10.72 -16.79 1.28
C THR A 191 10.61 -15.57 0.35
N VAL A 192 11.41 -15.54 -0.71
CA VAL A 192 11.39 -14.50 -1.75
C VAL A 192 11.30 -15.12 -3.15
N PRO A 193 10.59 -14.47 -4.09
CA PRO A 193 10.45 -14.96 -5.44
C PRO A 193 11.56 -14.40 -6.35
N ILE A 194 12.28 -15.27 -7.07
CA ILE A 194 13.17 -14.88 -8.15
C ILE A 194 12.42 -15.06 -9.47
N ARG A 195 12.38 -14.01 -10.28
CA ARG A 195 11.71 -14.04 -11.58
C ARG A 195 12.62 -14.66 -12.63
N ALA A 196 12.07 -15.49 -13.50
CA ALA A 196 12.79 -15.94 -14.70
C ALA A 196 13.27 -14.75 -15.57
N ASP A 197 14.27 -15.00 -16.41
CA ASP A 197 14.86 -13.97 -17.28
C ASP A 197 13.82 -13.40 -18.25
N THR A 198 13.04 -14.28 -18.89
CA THR A 198 11.92 -13.89 -19.76
C THR A 198 10.65 -14.59 -19.32
N ILE A 199 9.56 -13.82 -19.19
CA ILE A 199 8.21 -14.33 -18.94
C ILE A 199 7.24 -13.60 -19.85
N VAL A 200 6.49 -14.36 -20.63
CA VAL A 200 5.35 -13.88 -21.40
C VAL A 200 4.14 -14.72 -20.99
N CYS A 201 3.05 -14.07 -20.61
CA CYS A 201 1.84 -14.73 -20.15
C CYS A 201 0.61 -13.97 -20.66
N GLY A 202 -0.15 -14.61 -21.54
CA GLY A 202 -1.21 -13.95 -22.28
C GLY A 202 -0.67 -12.74 -23.03
N ARG A 203 -1.25 -11.56 -22.75
CA ARG A 203 -0.85 -10.28 -23.35
C ARG A 203 0.36 -9.60 -22.69
N HIS A 204 0.77 -10.05 -21.50
CA HIS A 204 1.80 -9.38 -20.71
C HIS A 204 3.17 -9.97 -20.97
N PHE A 205 4.19 -9.13 -21.07
CA PHE A 205 5.56 -9.55 -21.35
C PHE A 205 6.56 -8.84 -20.44
N ASN A 206 7.59 -9.61 -20.06
CA ASN A 206 8.80 -9.15 -19.39
C ASN A 206 9.96 -9.92 -20.02
N VAL A 207 10.71 -9.26 -20.89
CA VAL A 207 11.77 -9.89 -21.68
C VAL A 207 13.10 -9.27 -21.30
N ARG A 208 14.07 -10.10 -20.93
CA ARG A 208 15.44 -9.69 -20.62
C ARG A 208 16.40 -10.12 -21.73
N LYS A 209 17.40 -9.27 -22.00
CA LYS A 209 18.59 -9.58 -22.79
C LYS A 209 19.82 -9.18 -21.98
N VAL A 210 20.83 -10.02 -21.96
CA VAL A 210 22.14 -9.71 -21.37
C VAL A 210 23.13 -9.55 -22.52
N ASP A 211 23.92 -8.49 -22.51
CA ASP A 211 24.94 -8.16 -23.49
C ASP A 211 26.20 -7.70 -22.75
N GLY A 212 27.18 -8.62 -22.65
CA GLY A 212 28.35 -8.44 -21.80
C GLY A 212 27.98 -8.10 -20.34
N PRO A 213 28.48 -6.99 -19.77
CA PRO A 213 28.15 -6.57 -18.40
C PRO A 213 26.80 -5.86 -18.27
N THR A 214 26.11 -5.59 -19.39
CA THR A 214 24.85 -4.82 -19.39
C THR A 214 23.66 -5.76 -19.54
N SER A 215 22.61 -5.53 -18.75
CA SER A 215 21.34 -6.20 -18.95
C SER A 215 20.21 -5.22 -19.26
N TYR A 216 19.42 -5.56 -20.27
CA TYR A 216 18.30 -4.80 -20.78
C TYR A 216 17.02 -5.59 -20.50
N ARG A 217 15.96 -4.91 -20.06
CA ARG A 217 14.67 -5.55 -19.80
C ARG A 217 13.54 -4.66 -20.26
N VAL A 218 12.64 -5.20 -21.09
CA VAL A 218 11.40 -4.55 -21.51
C VAL A 218 10.25 -5.20 -20.77
N LYS A 219 9.41 -4.37 -20.13
CA LYS A 219 8.13 -4.79 -19.56
C LYS A 219 6.99 -4.07 -20.27
N GLY A 220 5.93 -4.79 -20.57
CA GLY A 220 4.79 -4.21 -21.26
C GLY A 220 3.64 -5.17 -21.43
N THR A 221 2.64 -4.71 -22.17
CA THR A 221 1.42 -5.44 -22.45
C THR A 221 0.94 -5.13 -23.86
N ILE A 222 0.18 -6.03 -24.47
CA ILE A 222 -0.56 -5.72 -25.69
C ILE A 222 -1.88 -5.04 -25.32
N GLU A 223 -2.12 -3.85 -25.89
CA GLU A 223 -3.35 -3.08 -25.77
C GLU A 223 -3.81 -2.69 -27.19
N HIS A 224 -5.06 -2.99 -27.55
CA HIS A 224 -5.60 -2.71 -28.90
C HIS A 224 -4.69 -3.20 -30.02
N ASP A 225 -4.19 -4.45 -29.90
CA ASP A 225 -3.26 -5.10 -30.83
C ASP A 225 -1.91 -4.39 -31.02
N ARG A 226 -1.54 -3.48 -30.13
CA ARG A 226 -0.25 -2.79 -30.14
C ARG A 226 0.53 -3.03 -28.85
N PRO A 227 1.86 -3.18 -28.91
CA PRO A 227 2.69 -3.26 -27.72
C PRO A 227 2.77 -1.91 -27.01
N LEU A 228 2.34 -1.88 -25.76
CA LEU A 228 2.59 -0.78 -24.83
C LEU A 228 3.73 -1.16 -23.89
N VAL A 229 4.89 -0.51 -24.06
CA VAL A 229 6.03 -0.65 -23.15
C VAL A 229 5.87 0.31 -21.98
N THR A 230 5.71 -0.24 -20.78
CA THR A 230 5.55 0.54 -19.55
C THR A 230 6.88 0.87 -18.90
N GLU A 231 7.85 -0.05 -18.98
CA GLU A 231 9.18 0.11 -18.41
C GLU A 231 10.25 -0.49 -19.33
N PHE A 232 11.32 0.26 -19.53
CA PHE A 232 12.57 -0.23 -20.08
C PHE A 232 13.66 -0.05 -19.04
N VAL A 233 14.26 -1.16 -18.59
CA VAL A 233 15.26 -1.17 -17.53
C VAL A 233 16.62 -1.49 -18.15
N VAL A 234 17.61 -0.66 -17.84
CA VAL A 234 19.01 -0.87 -18.19
C VAL A 234 19.81 -1.00 -16.91
N GLU A 235 20.52 -2.10 -16.76
CA GLU A 235 21.39 -2.37 -15.62
C GLU A 235 22.80 -2.54 -16.13
N ARG A 236 23.70 -1.62 -15.75
CA ARG A 236 25.09 -1.57 -16.20
C ARG A 236 25.96 -1.20 -15.01
N ASP A 237 27.03 -1.97 -14.78
CA ASP A 237 28.01 -1.72 -13.72
C ASP A 237 27.37 -1.59 -12.32
N GLY A 238 26.37 -2.43 -12.03
CA GLY A 238 25.60 -2.39 -10.77
C GLY A 238 24.58 -1.24 -10.67
N ARG A 239 24.56 -0.32 -11.63
CA ARG A 239 23.61 0.79 -11.68
C ARG A 239 22.38 0.43 -12.50
N ARG A 240 21.20 0.50 -11.86
CA ARG A 240 19.91 0.23 -12.49
C ARG A 240 19.19 1.53 -12.86
N THR A 241 18.91 1.72 -14.16
CA THR A 241 18.15 2.85 -14.70
C THR A 241 16.82 2.37 -15.26
N VAL A 242 15.71 2.99 -14.87
CA VAL A 242 14.36 2.64 -15.32
C VAL A 242 13.76 3.78 -16.13
N TYR A 243 13.52 3.54 -17.41
CA TYR A 243 12.83 4.44 -18.33
C TYR A 243 11.34 4.07 -18.38
N LYS A 244 10.47 4.96 -17.93
CA LYS A 244 9.01 4.75 -17.92
C LYS A 244 8.38 5.11 -19.27
N LEU A 245 7.09 4.81 -19.42
CA LEU A 245 6.27 5.25 -20.56
C LEU A 245 6.46 6.76 -20.84
N GLY A 246 6.77 7.10 -22.08
CA GLY A 246 6.99 8.49 -22.52
C GLY A 246 8.35 9.10 -22.14
N ALA A 247 9.22 8.38 -21.43
CA ALA A 247 10.56 8.87 -21.11
C ALA A 247 11.42 9.01 -22.38
N LYS A 248 12.17 10.11 -22.48
CA LYS A 248 13.20 10.28 -23.51
C LYS A 248 14.34 9.30 -23.24
N LEU A 249 14.72 8.53 -24.25
CA LEU A 249 15.82 7.59 -24.19
C LEU A 249 17.08 8.23 -24.78
N PRO A 250 18.27 7.97 -24.21
CA PRO A 250 19.55 8.18 -24.89
C PRO A 250 19.57 7.51 -26.27
N ASP A 251 20.22 8.13 -27.26
CA ASP A 251 20.14 7.76 -28.68
C ASP A 251 20.57 6.30 -28.99
N GLU A 252 21.36 5.68 -28.12
CA GLU A 252 21.84 4.29 -28.24
C GLU A 252 20.82 3.22 -27.83
N LEU A 253 19.80 3.59 -27.05
CA LEU A 253 18.85 2.65 -26.45
C LEU A 253 17.61 2.29 -27.29
N PRO A 254 17.04 3.17 -28.15
CA PRO A 254 15.86 2.85 -28.95
C PRO A 254 15.97 1.58 -29.79
N PRO A 255 17.07 1.31 -30.54
CA PRO A 255 17.19 0.08 -31.34
C PRO A 255 17.17 -1.18 -30.48
N ILE A 256 17.81 -1.15 -29.31
CA ILE A 256 17.85 -2.28 -28.36
C ILE A 256 16.46 -2.53 -27.77
N ARG A 257 15.75 -1.44 -27.40
CA ARG A 257 14.37 -1.52 -26.91
C ARG A 257 13.45 -2.11 -27.98
N GLU A 258 13.55 -1.66 -29.23
CA GLU A 258 12.72 -2.12 -30.34
C GLU A 258 12.94 -3.60 -30.64
N ALA A 259 14.19 -4.07 -30.72
CA ALA A 259 14.49 -5.49 -30.90
C ALA A 259 13.93 -6.36 -29.75
N LEU A 260 13.96 -5.86 -28.51
CA LEU A 260 13.35 -6.54 -27.37
C LEU A 260 11.81 -6.56 -27.45
N VAL A 261 11.19 -5.50 -27.95
CA VAL A 261 9.74 -5.43 -28.15
C VAL A 261 9.33 -6.38 -29.26
N GLU A 262 10.04 -6.44 -30.38
CA GLU A 262 9.79 -7.39 -31.46
C GLU A 262 9.88 -8.84 -30.96
N ARG A 263 10.93 -9.17 -30.18
CA ARG A 263 11.04 -10.47 -29.52
C ARG A 263 9.86 -10.73 -28.58
N ALA A 264 9.42 -9.73 -27.82
CA ALA A 264 8.29 -9.88 -26.92
C ALA A 264 7.00 -10.18 -27.68
N VAL A 265 6.71 -9.41 -28.74
CA VAL A 265 5.53 -9.57 -29.59
C VAL A 265 5.52 -10.95 -30.25
N ALA A 266 6.67 -11.44 -30.72
CA ALA A 266 6.79 -12.78 -31.31
C ALA A 266 6.50 -13.92 -30.32
N LEU A 267 6.67 -13.69 -29.02
CA LEU A 267 6.40 -14.66 -27.96
C LEU A 267 4.99 -14.52 -27.36
N VAL A 268 4.29 -13.40 -27.59
CA VAL A 268 2.96 -13.16 -27.04
C VAL A 268 1.92 -14.03 -27.73
N HIS A 269 1.17 -14.76 -26.91
CA HIS A 269 0.01 -15.51 -27.34
C HIS A 269 -1.09 -15.37 -26.27
N LEU A 270 -2.27 -14.85 -26.63
CA LEU A 270 -3.33 -14.49 -25.67
C LEU A 270 -3.74 -15.66 -24.75
N GLY A 271 -3.80 -16.88 -25.28
CA GLY A 271 -4.09 -18.10 -24.50
C GLY A 271 -2.87 -18.90 -24.07
N GLY A 272 -1.66 -18.33 -24.17
CA GLY A 272 -0.39 -19.04 -23.99
C GLY A 272 0.53 -18.43 -22.94
N PHE A 273 1.60 -19.16 -22.65
CA PHE A 273 2.74 -18.65 -21.88
C PHE A 273 4.06 -19.09 -22.49
N TYR A 274 5.10 -18.31 -22.21
CA TYR A 274 6.49 -18.62 -22.52
C TYR A 274 7.35 -18.18 -21.33
N VAL A 275 8.22 -19.06 -20.85
CA VAL A 275 9.20 -18.75 -19.81
C VAL A 275 10.57 -19.21 -20.23
N GLU A 276 11.56 -18.40 -19.89
CA GLU A 276 12.98 -18.71 -20.08
C GLU A 276 13.81 -18.25 -18.89
N THR A 277 14.73 -19.11 -18.46
CA THR A 277 15.70 -18.84 -17.40
C THR A 277 17.06 -19.42 -17.78
N ARG A 278 18.14 -18.89 -17.20
CA ARG A 278 19.50 -19.43 -17.33
C ARG A 278 19.97 -20.07 -16.03
N GLN A 279 20.68 -21.19 -16.16
CA GLN A 279 21.38 -21.88 -15.07
C GLN A 279 22.82 -22.14 -15.52
N GLY A 280 23.75 -21.27 -15.08
CA GLY A 280 25.10 -21.26 -15.65
C GLY A 280 25.06 -20.88 -17.14
N GLU A 281 25.63 -21.72 -17.99
CA GLU A 281 25.60 -21.54 -19.45
C GLU A 281 24.35 -22.14 -20.09
N THR A 282 23.66 -23.05 -19.40
CA THR A 282 22.46 -23.72 -19.90
C THR A 282 21.26 -22.79 -19.90
N ARG A 283 20.59 -22.68 -21.05
CA ARG A 283 19.32 -21.95 -21.18
C ARG A 283 18.15 -22.92 -21.19
N LEU A 284 17.17 -22.65 -20.34
CA LEU A 284 15.95 -23.45 -20.21
C LEU A 284 14.78 -22.60 -20.69
N SER A 285 13.95 -23.13 -21.59
CA SER A 285 12.69 -22.49 -21.94
C SER A 285 11.53 -23.48 -22.01
N VAL A 286 10.35 -23.01 -21.63
CA VAL A 286 9.10 -23.77 -21.66
C VAL A 286 7.98 -22.90 -22.19
N GLN A 287 7.14 -23.47 -23.04
CA GLN A 287 5.96 -22.82 -23.57
C GLN A 287 4.76 -23.75 -23.58
N GLY A 288 3.56 -23.15 -23.55
CA GLY A 288 2.32 -23.91 -23.49
C GLY A 288 1.08 -23.03 -23.49
N THR A 289 -0.04 -23.62 -23.09
CA THR A 289 -1.35 -22.95 -23.04
C THR A 289 -1.79 -22.70 -21.60
N LEU A 290 -2.69 -21.75 -21.43
CA LEU A 290 -3.35 -21.45 -20.16
C LEU A 290 -4.63 -22.29 -20.05
N GLY A 291 -4.77 -23.07 -18.98
CA GLY A 291 -6.03 -23.73 -18.62
C GLY A 291 -7.14 -22.72 -18.28
N GLY A 292 -8.39 -23.21 -18.15
CA GLY A 292 -9.53 -22.36 -17.75
C GLY A 292 -9.38 -21.73 -16.35
N ASP A 293 -8.57 -22.36 -15.49
CA ASP A 293 -8.12 -21.91 -14.18
C ASP A 293 -6.76 -21.18 -14.22
N ARG A 294 -6.26 -20.86 -15.42
CA ARG A 294 -4.89 -20.38 -15.72
C ARG A 294 -3.78 -21.33 -15.25
N ALA A 295 -4.05 -22.60 -14.96
CA ALA A 295 -2.98 -23.57 -14.78
C ALA A 295 -2.14 -23.66 -16.06
N TRP A 296 -0.83 -23.65 -15.91
CA TRP A 296 0.07 -23.71 -17.06
C TRP A 296 0.12 -25.15 -17.58
N LYS A 297 -0.29 -25.33 -18.83
CA LYS A 297 -0.25 -26.61 -19.54
C LYS A 297 0.94 -26.58 -20.50
N PRO A 298 2.13 -27.04 -20.09
CA PRO A 298 3.32 -27.01 -20.93
C PRO A 298 3.14 -27.94 -22.14
N ALA A 299 3.69 -27.54 -23.27
CA ALA A 299 3.62 -28.30 -24.52
C ALA A 299 4.99 -28.50 -25.18
N ARG A 300 5.96 -27.64 -24.86
CA ARG A 300 7.31 -27.71 -25.42
C ARG A 300 8.33 -27.23 -24.40
N PHE A 301 9.35 -28.02 -24.19
CA PHE A 301 10.50 -27.75 -23.32
C PHE A 301 11.75 -27.70 -24.18
N VAL A 302 12.66 -26.78 -23.88
CA VAL A 302 13.94 -26.67 -24.57
C VAL A 302 15.04 -26.52 -23.54
N VAL A 303 16.02 -27.41 -23.61
CA VAL A 303 17.28 -27.33 -22.87
C VAL A 303 18.38 -27.04 -23.88
N GLU A 304 19.04 -25.90 -23.74
CA GLU A 304 20.08 -25.42 -24.65
C GLU A 304 21.42 -25.38 -23.91
N ASP A 305 22.29 -26.34 -24.26
CA ASP A 305 23.64 -26.51 -23.69
C ASP A 305 24.51 -27.42 -24.58
N PRO A 306 25.46 -26.91 -25.40
CA PRO A 306 25.42 -25.70 -26.24
C PRO A 306 24.46 -25.83 -27.45
N THR A 307 23.89 -27.03 -27.67
CA THR A 307 22.86 -27.29 -28.69
C THR A 307 21.48 -27.37 -28.06
N ALA A 308 20.46 -26.85 -28.74
CA ALA A 308 19.08 -26.87 -28.26
C ALA A 308 18.42 -28.25 -28.46
N THR A 309 18.13 -28.95 -27.36
CA THR A 309 17.32 -30.17 -27.36
C THR A 309 15.88 -29.82 -26.99
N THR A 310 14.92 -30.23 -27.81
CA THR A 310 13.49 -29.99 -27.58
C THR A 310 12.80 -31.27 -27.09
N TYR A 311 11.96 -31.14 -26.07
CA TYR A 311 11.14 -32.21 -25.52
C TYR A 311 9.66 -31.82 -25.57
N SER A 312 8.79 -32.83 -25.73
CA SER A 312 7.34 -32.62 -25.79
C SER A 312 6.68 -32.87 -24.43
N ARG A 313 7.31 -33.69 -23.58
CA ARG A 313 6.80 -34.03 -22.25
C ARG A 313 7.87 -33.83 -21.17
N LEU A 314 7.41 -33.53 -19.95
CA LEU A 314 8.30 -33.21 -18.82
C LEU A 314 9.10 -34.44 -18.35
N ASP A 315 8.52 -35.64 -18.45
CA ASP A 315 9.15 -36.92 -18.09
C ASP A 315 10.31 -37.31 -19.01
N GLU A 316 10.37 -36.72 -20.21
CA GLU A 316 11.47 -36.92 -21.16
C GLU A 316 12.68 -36.02 -20.86
N VAL A 317 12.49 -34.96 -20.06
CA VAL A 317 13.55 -34.01 -19.73
C VAL A 317 14.48 -34.62 -18.66
N PRO A 318 15.81 -34.65 -18.90
CA PRO A 318 16.75 -35.20 -17.92
C PRO A 318 16.84 -34.35 -16.65
N GLN A 319 17.12 -34.98 -15.52
CA GLN A 319 17.50 -34.28 -14.29
C GLN A 319 18.87 -33.58 -14.48
N PRO A 320 19.10 -32.39 -13.90
CA PRO A 320 18.24 -31.67 -12.94
C PRO A 320 17.15 -30.77 -13.59
N TRP A 321 17.02 -30.79 -14.92
CA TRP A 321 16.20 -29.80 -15.64
C TRP A 321 14.70 -30.07 -15.54
N SER A 322 14.27 -31.32 -15.41
CA SER A 322 12.86 -31.65 -15.18
C SER A 322 12.34 -31.09 -13.85
N ASP A 323 13.11 -31.18 -12.76
CA ASP A 323 12.76 -30.52 -11.49
C ASP A 323 12.66 -29.01 -11.66
N LYS A 324 13.57 -28.41 -12.43
CA LYS A 324 13.57 -26.98 -12.67
C LYS A 324 12.34 -26.51 -13.46
N PHE A 325 11.97 -27.23 -14.52
CA PHE A 325 10.75 -26.94 -15.26
C PHE A 325 9.50 -27.16 -14.41
N SER A 326 9.47 -28.22 -13.60
CA SER A 326 8.36 -28.49 -12.66
C SER A 326 8.16 -27.32 -11.69
N GLU A 327 9.25 -26.78 -11.13
CA GLU A 327 9.21 -25.58 -10.29
C GLU A 327 8.66 -24.38 -11.05
N LEU A 328 9.22 -24.06 -12.23
CA LEU A 328 8.80 -22.92 -13.05
C LEU A 328 7.33 -23.01 -13.47
N ILE A 329 6.83 -24.19 -13.83
CA ILE A 329 5.42 -24.37 -14.21
C ILE A 329 4.51 -24.18 -13.00
N ARG A 330 4.84 -24.83 -11.88
CA ARG A 330 4.04 -24.79 -10.64
C ARG A 330 3.96 -23.37 -10.06
N GLN A 331 5.05 -22.62 -10.14
CA GLN A 331 5.16 -21.26 -9.63
C GLN A 331 4.94 -20.19 -10.71
N GLN A 332 4.53 -20.61 -11.91
CA GLN A 332 4.25 -19.75 -13.06
C GLN A 332 5.39 -18.75 -13.36
N GLY A 333 6.60 -19.26 -13.56
CA GLY A 333 7.78 -18.47 -13.94
C GLY A 333 8.48 -17.77 -12.77
N LEU A 334 8.08 -18.04 -11.53
CA LEU A 334 8.78 -17.62 -10.33
C LEU A 334 9.53 -18.80 -9.71
N GLU A 335 10.63 -18.53 -9.02
CA GLU A 335 11.38 -19.51 -8.23
C GLU A 335 11.36 -19.07 -6.78
N ARG A 336 11.14 -19.99 -5.84
CA ARG A 336 11.05 -19.64 -4.42
C ARG A 336 12.35 -19.97 -3.71
N VAL A 337 12.98 -18.95 -3.13
CA VAL A 337 14.24 -19.12 -2.39
C VAL A 337 14.15 -18.46 -1.02
N GLY A 338 14.87 -18.99 -0.04
CA GLY A 338 14.95 -18.35 1.28
C GLY A 338 15.85 -17.10 1.22
N LEU A 339 15.37 -15.95 1.69
CA LEU A 339 16.09 -14.66 1.67
C LEU A 339 17.47 -14.76 2.33
N ALA A 340 17.53 -15.29 3.55
CA ALA A 340 18.81 -15.46 4.27
C ALA A 340 19.76 -16.41 3.52
N SER A 341 19.21 -17.47 2.90
CA SER A 341 20.00 -18.42 2.11
C SER A 341 20.53 -17.80 0.81
N TYR A 342 19.77 -16.89 0.21
CA TYR A 342 20.16 -16.16 -1.00
C TYR A 342 21.29 -15.18 -0.68
N VAL A 343 21.10 -14.35 0.35
CA VAL A 343 22.12 -13.37 0.78
C VAL A 343 23.41 -14.06 1.19
N ARG A 344 23.33 -15.18 1.92
CA ARG A 344 24.52 -15.96 2.29
C ARG A 344 25.27 -16.55 1.08
N ARG A 345 24.55 -16.93 0.01
CA ARG A 345 25.14 -17.53 -1.19
C ARG A 345 25.70 -16.50 -2.18
N HIS A 346 25.00 -15.38 -2.36
CA HIS A 346 25.34 -14.39 -3.38
C HIS A 346 26.06 -13.15 -2.82
N GLY A 347 26.12 -12.97 -1.50
CA GLY A 347 26.71 -11.80 -0.86
C GLY A 347 25.92 -10.49 -1.07
N GLN A 348 24.76 -10.56 -1.74
CA GLN A 348 23.94 -9.41 -2.09
C GLN A 348 22.45 -9.71 -1.96
N LEU A 349 21.63 -8.66 -1.92
CA LEU A 349 20.18 -8.79 -1.91
C LEU A 349 19.66 -9.29 -3.26
N PRO A 350 18.56 -10.08 -3.27
CA PRO A 350 17.83 -10.41 -4.49
C PRO A 350 17.47 -9.13 -5.30
N PRO A 351 17.49 -9.20 -6.65
CA PRO A 351 17.20 -8.07 -7.53
C PRO A 351 15.68 -7.78 -7.60
N LEU A 352 15.10 -7.40 -6.47
CA LEU A 352 13.68 -7.07 -6.30
C LEU A 352 13.48 -5.55 -6.27
N ASP A 353 12.26 -5.10 -6.50
CA ASP A 353 11.87 -3.71 -6.22
C ASP A 353 11.65 -3.55 -4.71
N TRP A 354 12.76 -3.42 -3.97
CA TRP A 354 12.74 -3.25 -2.51
C TRP A 354 11.96 -2.02 -2.07
N ALA A 355 11.91 -0.96 -2.89
CA ALA A 355 11.08 0.21 -2.63
C ALA A 355 9.58 -0.14 -2.67
N MET A 356 9.13 -0.96 -3.62
CA MET A 356 7.75 -1.47 -3.66
C MET A 356 7.44 -2.39 -2.47
N ILE A 357 8.38 -3.26 -2.08
CA ILE A 357 8.23 -4.14 -0.90
C ILE A 357 8.15 -3.32 0.39
N ALA A 358 8.99 -2.29 0.52
CA ALA A 358 8.93 -1.36 1.65
C ALA A 358 7.63 -0.56 1.67
N THR A 359 7.12 -0.18 0.50
CA THR A 359 5.80 0.46 0.38
C THR A 359 4.69 -0.48 0.83
N LEU A 360 4.73 -1.76 0.44
CA LEU A 360 3.81 -2.79 0.96
C LEU A 360 3.87 -2.90 2.48
N ALA A 361 5.08 -2.98 3.05
CA ALA A 361 5.26 -3.05 4.49
C ALA A 361 4.64 -1.83 5.20
N ALA A 362 4.94 -0.62 4.71
CA ALA A 362 4.43 0.62 5.28
C ALA A 362 2.90 0.68 5.27
N ILE A 363 2.29 0.22 4.18
CA ILE A 363 0.87 0.47 3.90
C ILE A 363 -0.05 -0.65 4.39
N ALA A 364 0.45 -1.87 4.57
CA ALA A 364 -0.32 -2.96 5.16
C ALA A 364 -0.89 -2.51 6.52
N GLY A 365 -2.21 -2.41 6.67
CA GLY A 365 -2.82 -1.74 7.82
C GLY A 365 -2.85 -0.21 7.70
N ALA A 366 -2.36 0.52 8.71
CA ALA A 366 -2.56 1.96 8.83
C ALA A 366 -1.33 2.79 8.41
N GLY A 367 -0.11 2.30 8.71
CA GLY A 367 1.16 2.81 8.20
C GLY A 367 1.61 4.21 8.63
N GLY A 368 2.92 4.40 8.84
CA GLY A 368 3.48 5.73 9.08
C GLY A 368 2.93 6.44 10.31
N MET A 369 2.80 7.77 10.22
CA MET A 369 2.21 8.57 11.30
C MET A 369 0.69 8.36 11.44
N THR A 370 0.03 7.65 10.52
CA THR A 370 -1.39 7.29 10.61
C THR A 370 -1.69 6.49 11.87
N ASN A 371 -0.79 5.59 12.28
CA ASN A 371 -0.98 4.77 13.49
C ASN A 371 -1.19 5.62 14.74
N THR A 372 -0.61 6.82 14.80
CA THR A 372 -0.82 7.71 15.95
C THR A 372 -2.29 8.10 16.14
N LEU A 373 -3.11 8.05 15.09
CA LEU A 373 -4.54 8.36 15.14
C LEU A 373 -5.37 7.36 15.94
N PHE A 374 -4.88 6.14 16.18
CA PHE A 374 -5.57 5.24 17.12
C PHE A 374 -5.74 5.93 18.48
N SER A 375 -4.75 6.72 18.90
CA SER A 375 -4.81 7.52 20.12
C SER A 375 -5.81 8.67 20.00
N ASN A 376 -5.80 9.45 18.92
CA ASN A 376 -6.75 10.56 18.70
C ASN A 376 -8.20 10.06 18.63
N TYR A 377 -8.45 8.96 17.94
CA TYR A 377 -9.79 8.38 17.79
C TYR A 377 -10.26 7.68 19.07
N THR A 378 -9.34 7.16 19.89
CA THR A 378 -9.64 6.72 21.26
C THR A 378 -10.14 7.90 22.10
N ARG A 379 -9.49 9.07 22.01
CA ARG A 379 -9.95 10.30 22.68
C ARG A 379 -11.33 10.71 22.17
N ASP A 380 -11.48 10.87 20.87
CA ASP A 380 -12.69 11.42 20.26
C ASP A 380 -13.92 10.49 20.45
N LYS A 381 -13.69 9.18 20.61
CA LYS A 381 -14.73 8.22 21.05
C LYS A 381 -15.13 8.34 22.52
N GLY A 382 -14.34 9.06 23.32
CA GLY A 382 -14.53 9.18 24.76
C GLY A 382 -14.11 7.92 25.53
N TRP A 383 -13.14 7.15 25.03
CA TRP A 383 -12.68 5.94 25.72
C TRP A 383 -11.71 6.29 26.85
N GLY A 384 -11.89 5.64 28.01
CA GLY A 384 -11.10 5.93 29.21
C GLY A 384 -11.18 7.42 29.57
N MET A 385 -10.03 8.05 29.78
CA MET A 385 -9.97 9.49 30.09
C MET A 385 -10.28 10.40 28.89
N GLY A 386 -10.41 9.87 27.67
CA GLY A 386 -10.83 10.63 26.50
C GLY A 386 -12.19 11.33 26.68
N ALA A 387 -13.09 10.75 27.48
CA ALA A 387 -14.40 11.33 27.78
C ALA A 387 -14.35 12.72 28.44
N HIS A 388 -13.21 13.09 29.04
CA HIS A 388 -13.05 14.30 29.83
C HIS A 388 -12.29 15.43 29.11
N VAL A 389 -11.74 15.17 27.92
CA VAL A 389 -10.85 16.12 27.22
C VAL A 389 -11.54 16.79 26.02
N GLY A 390 -12.61 16.17 25.49
CA GLY A 390 -13.37 16.71 24.36
C GLY A 390 -12.85 16.24 23.00
N ALA A 391 -13.27 16.91 21.93
CA ALA A 391 -12.98 16.53 20.54
C ALA A 391 -12.94 17.75 19.61
N ILE A 392 -12.39 17.58 18.40
CA ILE A 392 -12.33 18.66 17.40
C ILE A 392 -13.71 18.82 16.73
N PRO A 393 -14.39 19.99 16.86
CA PRO A 393 -15.68 20.23 16.24
C PRO A 393 -15.57 20.43 14.73
N SER A 394 -16.63 20.05 14.00
CA SER A 394 -16.80 20.46 12.60
C SER A 394 -17.24 21.93 12.50
N ALA A 395 -16.98 22.56 11.36
CA ALA A 395 -17.33 23.95 11.08
C ALA A 395 -18.84 24.19 11.22
N ILE A 396 -19.65 23.24 10.73
CA ILE A 396 -21.10 23.27 10.77
C ILE A 396 -21.60 22.15 11.68
N GLY A 397 -22.46 22.50 12.66
CA GLY A 397 -23.07 21.57 13.61
C GLY A 397 -22.26 21.29 14.90
N GLY A 398 -21.04 21.82 15.03
CA GLY A 398 -20.14 21.55 16.17
C GLY A 398 -20.06 22.65 17.24
N ARG A 399 -21.02 23.59 17.29
CA ARG A 399 -20.88 24.87 18.02
C ARG A 399 -20.72 24.75 19.56
N GLN A 400 -21.12 23.65 20.18
CA GLN A 400 -21.03 23.44 21.64
C GLN A 400 -19.93 22.46 22.06
N ILE A 401 -19.09 22.00 21.13
CA ILE A 401 -18.06 21.01 21.43
C ILE A 401 -16.73 21.73 21.64
N THR A 402 -16.08 21.45 22.77
CA THR A 402 -14.80 22.04 23.16
C THR A 402 -13.69 20.99 23.15
N LEU A 403 -12.44 21.45 23.10
CA LEU A 403 -11.26 20.61 23.31
C LEU A 403 -10.36 21.27 24.37
N SER A 404 -10.16 20.56 25.49
CA SER A 404 -9.26 20.99 26.56
C SER A 404 -7.80 21.09 26.08
N HIS A 405 -7.06 22.05 26.61
CA HIS A 405 -5.61 22.19 26.38
C HIS A 405 -4.77 21.16 27.12
N VAL A 406 -5.32 20.51 28.14
CA VAL A 406 -4.63 19.54 28.99
C VAL A 406 -5.52 18.33 29.21
N GLY A 407 -4.89 17.16 29.26
CA GLY A 407 -5.53 15.91 29.62
C GLY A 407 -6.05 15.87 31.05
N MET A 408 -6.72 14.76 31.36
CA MET A 408 -7.16 14.44 32.72
C MET A 408 -6.68 13.04 33.09
N VAL A 409 -6.10 12.89 34.27
CA VAL A 409 -5.64 11.61 34.82
C VAL A 409 -6.52 11.17 35.98
N PHE A 410 -6.53 9.87 36.26
CA PHE A 410 -7.23 9.30 37.42
C PHE A 410 -6.24 8.84 38.51
N HIS A 411 -6.69 8.85 39.77
CA HIS A 411 -5.93 8.29 40.88
C HIS A 411 -5.94 6.76 40.85
N LEU A 412 -4.78 6.16 41.14
CA LEU A 412 -4.61 4.72 41.20
C LEU A 412 -5.20 4.16 42.50
N GLY A 413 -6.27 3.40 42.36
CA GLY A 413 -6.95 2.68 43.43
C GLY A 413 -7.58 1.39 42.88
N GLU A 414 -8.16 0.57 43.74
CA GLU A 414 -8.65 -0.76 43.32
C GLU A 414 -9.77 -0.67 42.27
N GLN A 415 -10.70 0.27 42.45
CA GLN A 415 -11.81 0.47 41.51
C GLN A 415 -11.32 1.00 40.15
N SER A 416 -10.40 1.97 40.15
CA SER A 416 -9.83 2.50 38.90
C SER A 416 -8.98 1.45 38.19
N TRP A 417 -8.30 0.58 38.93
CA TRP A 417 -7.56 -0.56 38.39
C TRP A 417 -8.46 -1.59 37.71
N ARG A 418 -9.61 -1.91 38.32
CA ARG A 418 -10.61 -2.80 37.70
C ARG A 418 -11.17 -2.21 36.40
N ARG A 419 -11.47 -0.90 36.38
CA ARG A 419 -11.92 -0.20 35.18
C ARG A 419 -10.85 -0.15 34.10
N TRP A 420 -9.60 0.11 34.48
CA TRP A 420 -8.45 0.10 33.57
C TRP A 420 -8.30 -1.24 32.85
N ARG A 421 -8.34 -2.36 33.58
CA ARG A 421 -8.30 -3.71 32.98
C ARG A 421 -9.50 -3.96 32.05
N GLY A 422 -10.66 -3.39 32.34
CA GLY A 422 -11.83 -3.40 31.45
C GLY A 422 -11.56 -2.67 30.14
N TRP A 423 -11.08 -1.42 30.22
CA TRP A 423 -10.71 -0.62 29.04
C TRP A 423 -9.59 -1.27 28.22
N PHE A 424 -8.57 -1.83 28.86
CA PHE A 424 -7.48 -2.49 28.16
C PHE A 424 -7.98 -3.73 27.39
N ARG A 425 -8.86 -4.54 27.99
CA ARG A 425 -9.52 -5.66 27.27
C ARG A 425 -10.36 -5.17 26.09
N HIS A 426 -11.00 -4.01 26.24
CA HIS A 426 -11.80 -3.42 25.16
C HIS A 426 -10.93 -3.04 23.95
N ILE A 427 -9.83 -2.30 24.17
CA ILE A 427 -8.93 -1.92 23.08
C ILE A 427 -8.20 -3.13 22.50
N LEU A 428 -7.88 -4.14 23.32
CA LEU A 428 -7.30 -5.39 22.84
C LEU A 428 -8.22 -6.11 21.86
N ARG A 429 -9.51 -6.20 22.18
CA ARG A 429 -10.52 -6.78 21.27
C ARG A 429 -10.69 -5.95 20.00
N ASP A 430 -10.73 -4.62 20.12
CA ASP A 430 -10.80 -3.72 18.97
C ASP A 430 -9.61 -3.91 18.02
N GLN A 431 -8.39 -4.01 18.54
CA GLN A 431 -7.21 -4.17 17.71
C GLN A 431 -7.06 -5.59 17.14
N LEU A 432 -7.26 -6.64 17.95
CA LEU A 432 -7.06 -8.03 17.50
C LEU A 432 -8.23 -8.58 16.68
N ALA A 433 -9.48 -8.36 17.12
CA ALA A 433 -10.63 -9.01 16.51
C ALA A 433 -11.25 -8.19 15.37
N ILE A 434 -11.06 -6.86 15.38
CA ILE A 434 -11.64 -5.97 14.37
C ILE A 434 -10.55 -5.49 13.42
N TRP A 435 -9.60 -4.70 13.92
CA TRP A 435 -8.64 -4.02 13.04
C TRP A 435 -7.69 -5.00 12.34
N MET A 436 -7.06 -5.91 13.08
CA MET A 436 -6.11 -6.88 12.53
C MET A 436 -6.78 -7.80 11.51
N VAL A 437 -7.96 -8.35 11.85
CA VAL A 437 -8.74 -9.21 10.93
C VAL A 437 -9.13 -8.44 9.67
N ALA A 438 -9.63 -7.20 9.82
CA ALA A 438 -10.00 -6.39 8.68
C ALA A 438 -8.79 -6.02 7.81
N SER A 439 -7.61 -5.81 8.38
CA SER A 439 -6.36 -5.55 7.63
C SER A 439 -5.91 -6.79 6.86
N PHE A 440 -5.99 -7.98 7.45
CA PHE A 440 -5.68 -9.22 6.74
C PHE A 440 -6.65 -9.49 5.58
N ILE A 441 -7.96 -9.32 5.81
CA ILE A 441 -8.96 -9.48 4.76
C ILE A 441 -8.80 -8.39 3.69
N GLY A 442 -8.57 -7.15 4.12
CA GLY A 442 -8.32 -5.98 3.27
C GLY A 442 -7.11 -6.13 2.36
N MET A 443 -6.05 -6.78 2.85
CA MET A 443 -4.88 -7.12 2.04
C MET A 443 -5.11 -8.35 1.16
N ALA A 444 -5.72 -9.40 1.69
CA ALA A 444 -5.82 -10.69 1.00
C ALA A 444 -6.75 -10.64 -0.22
N LEU A 445 -7.95 -10.06 -0.10
CA LEU A 445 -8.93 -10.10 -1.19
C LEU A 445 -8.48 -9.35 -2.46
N PRO A 446 -7.92 -8.12 -2.38
CA PRO A 446 -7.37 -7.44 -3.55
C PRO A 446 -6.17 -8.16 -4.12
N CYS A 447 -5.30 -8.72 -3.27
CA CYS A 447 -4.16 -9.52 -3.72
C CYS A 447 -4.62 -10.75 -4.52
N MET A 448 -5.70 -11.42 -4.09
CA MET A 448 -6.32 -12.55 -4.79
C MET A 448 -6.85 -12.15 -6.17
N LEU A 449 -7.61 -11.06 -6.27
CA LEU A 449 -8.09 -10.55 -7.55
C LEU A 449 -6.93 -10.18 -8.48
N SER A 450 -5.93 -9.48 -7.93
CA SER A 450 -4.74 -9.11 -8.70
C SER A 450 -3.99 -10.31 -9.25
N LEU A 451 -3.81 -11.33 -8.40
CA LEU A 451 -3.14 -12.57 -8.78
C LEU A 451 -3.91 -13.35 -9.84
N GLU A 452 -5.24 -13.34 -9.79
CA GLU A 452 -6.09 -14.05 -10.74
C GLU A 452 -6.15 -13.34 -12.11
N PHE A 453 -6.27 -12.02 -12.10
CA PHE A 453 -6.58 -11.24 -13.31
C PHE A 453 -5.34 -10.62 -13.97
N ILE A 454 -4.37 -10.16 -13.20
CA ILE A 454 -3.24 -9.35 -13.69
C ILE A 454 -1.85 -9.89 -13.30
N ARG A 455 -1.74 -11.20 -13.04
CA ARG A 455 -0.42 -11.83 -12.82
C ARG A 455 0.53 -11.59 -14.00
N HIS A 456 1.78 -11.28 -13.66
CA HIS A 456 2.87 -10.84 -14.55
C HIS A 456 2.61 -9.56 -15.32
N ALA A 457 1.48 -8.89 -15.09
CA ALA A 457 1.21 -7.62 -15.74
C ALA A 457 2.28 -6.60 -15.33
N PRO A 458 2.66 -5.71 -16.26
CA PRO A 458 3.56 -4.62 -15.93
C PRO A 458 2.84 -3.59 -15.07
N VAL A 459 2.94 -3.76 -13.76
CA VAL A 459 2.35 -2.81 -12.83
C VAL A 459 3.13 -1.50 -12.89
N SER A 460 2.56 -0.52 -13.58
CA SER A 460 3.09 0.84 -13.66
C SER A 460 2.02 1.83 -13.21
N GLY A 461 2.37 2.63 -12.21
CA GLY A 461 1.54 3.75 -11.75
C GLY A 461 0.22 3.36 -11.12
N ASP A 462 -0.74 4.26 -11.29
CA ASP A 462 -2.06 4.30 -10.66
C ASP A 462 -3.09 3.37 -11.34
N ARG A 463 -2.63 2.52 -12.29
CA ARG A 463 -3.49 1.70 -13.16
C ARG A 463 -3.96 0.41 -12.52
N VAL A 464 -3.37 -0.04 -11.41
CA VAL A 464 -3.56 -1.40 -10.86
C VAL A 464 -5.03 -1.75 -10.65
N ALA A 465 -5.79 -0.88 -9.99
CA ALA A 465 -7.21 -1.11 -9.72
C ALA A 465 -8.03 -1.24 -11.02
N ALA A 466 -7.70 -0.44 -12.02
CA ALA A 466 -8.38 -0.45 -13.31
C ALA A 466 -7.94 -1.63 -14.20
N MET A 467 -6.70 -2.10 -14.08
CA MET A 467 -6.23 -3.33 -14.74
C MET A 467 -6.95 -4.58 -14.20
N VAL A 468 -7.25 -4.64 -12.90
CA VAL A 468 -8.08 -5.73 -12.35
C VAL A 468 -9.48 -5.69 -12.94
N ALA A 469 -10.10 -4.51 -13.07
CA ALA A 469 -11.40 -4.36 -13.72
C ALA A 469 -11.36 -4.83 -15.19
N GLU A 470 -10.31 -4.48 -15.93
CA GLU A 470 -10.08 -4.95 -17.31
C GLU A 470 -9.97 -6.47 -17.38
N GLY A 471 -9.10 -7.05 -16.54
CA GLY A 471 -8.88 -8.50 -16.53
C GLY A 471 -10.15 -9.29 -16.18
N MET A 472 -10.97 -8.77 -15.26
CA MET A 472 -12.29 -9.35 -14.95
C MET A 472 -13.25 -9.26 -16.13
N ALA A 473 -13.34 -8.08 -16.76
CA ALA A 473 -14.22 -7.83 -17.90
C ALA A 473 -13.85 -8.68 -19.13
N ASP A 474 -12.56 -8.89 -19.37
CA ASP A 474 -12.06 -9.71 -20.48
C ASP A 474 -12.23 -11.20 -20.22
N ARG A 475 -12.15 -11.64 -18.95
CA ARG A 475 -12.42 -13.04 -18.57
C ARG A 475 -13.89 -13.42 -18.73
N TYR A 476 -14.79 -12.47 -18.46
CA TYR A 476 -16.23 -12.69 -18.49
C TYR A 476 -16.92 -11.70 -19.44
N PRO A 477 -16.74 -11.82 -20.77
CA PRO A 477 -17.26 -10.85 -21.74
C PRO A 477 -18.77 -10.62 -21.63
N SER A 478 -19.55 -11.67 -21.36
CA SER A 478 -21.01 -11.58 -21.18
C SER A 478 -21.44 -10.69 -20.00
N TYR A 479 -20.55 -10.48 -19.03
CA TYR A 479 -20.81 -9.66 -17.84
C TYR A 479 -20.00 -8.35 -17.86
N ARG A 480 -19.31 -8.02 -18.96
CA ARG A 480 -18.46 -6.82 -19.09
C ARG A 480 -19.16 -5.54 -18.65
N HIS A 481 -20.40 -5.32 -19.11
CA HIS A 481 -21.18 -4.12 -18.81
C HIS A 481 -21.51 -3.94 -17.32
N VAL A 482 -21.38 -5.01 -16.52
CA VAL A 482 -21.56 -4.96 -15.06
C VAL A 482 -20.22 -4.95 -14.35
N LEU A 483 -19.33 -5.89 -14.67
CA LEU A 483 -18.05 -6.05 -13.98
C LEU A 483 -17.14 -4.84 -14.16
N TRP A 484 -17.02 -4.30 -15.37
CA TRP A 484 -16.16 -3.14 -15.64
C TRP A 484 -16.52 -1.91 -14.78
N PRO A 485 -17.74 -1.33 -14.88
CA PRO A 485 -18.06 -0.14 -14.11
C PRO A 485 -18.14 -0.42 -12.61
N LEU A 486 -18.56 -1.62 -12.18
CA LEU A 486 -18.67 -1.95 -10.76
C LEU A 486 -17.28 -2.06 -10.09
N THR A 487 -16.34 -2.78 -10.70
CA THR A 487 -14.97 -2.91 -10.17
C THR A 487 -14.26 -1.56 -10.12
N LEU A 488 -14.42 -0.72 -11.16
CA LEU A 488 -13.88 0.64 -11.16
C LEU A 488 -14.53 1.53 -10.09
N SER A 489 -15.84 1.46 -9.91
CA SER A 489 -16.55 2.21 -8.86
C SER A 489 -16.07 1.81 -7.47
N VAL A 490 -15.80 0.52 -7.25
CA VAL A 490 -15.22 0.04 -6.00
C VAL A 490 -13.79 0.55 -5.84
N GLY A 491 -12.95 0.49 -6.87
CA GLY A 491 -11.61 1.07 -6.85
C GLY A 491 -11.61 2.58 -6.52
N PHE A 492 -12.56 3.33 -7.10
CA PHE A 492 -12.77 4.74 -6.78
C PHE A 492 -13.21 4.94 -5.32
N LEU A 493 -14.22 4.19 -4.87
CA LEU A 493 -14.75 4.25 -3.49
C LEU A 493 -13.72 3.88 -2.44
N ILE A 494 -12.68 3.15 -2.81
CA ILE A 494 -11.57 2.76 -1.94
C ILE A 494 -10.63 3.93 -1.72
N LEU A 495 -10.18 4.53 -2.82
CA LEU A 495 -9.15 5.56 -2.87
C LEU A 495 -9.68 6.95 -2.49
N ALA A 496 -10.82 7.37 -3.05
CA ALA A 496 -11.33 8.75 -2.89
C ALA A 496 -11.65 9.10 -1.42
N PRO A 497 -12.38 8.27 -0.65
CA PRO A 497 -12.56 8.55 0.77
C PRO A 497 -11.27 8.44 1.59
N GLY A 498 -10.28 7.66 1.12
CA GLY A 498 -8.95 7.63 1.72
C GLY A 498 -8.30 9.03 1.78
N GLN A 499 -8.54 9.86 0.76
CA GLN A 499 -8.07 11.24 0.74
C GLN A 499 -8.70 12.12 1.84
N ILE A 500 -9.98 11.89 2.17
CA ILE A 500 -10.65 12.61 3.26
C ILE A 500 -9.93 12.34 4.58
N VAL A 501 -9.59 11.07 4.83
CA VAL A 501 -8.85 10.68 6.02
C VAL A 501 -7.48 11.35 5.99
N SER A 502 -6.70 11.22 4.91
CA SER A 502 -5.37 11.83 4.76
C SER A 502 -5.35 13.32 5.13
N GLY A 503 -6.34 14.09 4.68
CA GLY A 503 -6.50 15.49 5.05
C GLY A 503 -6.77 15.71 6.55
N ASP A 504 -7.70 14.94 7.14
CA ASP A 504 -7.95 14.97 8.60
C ASP A 504 -6.70 14.60 9.40
N GLN A 505 -5.95 13.57 8.99
CA GLN A 505 -4.81 13.06 9.76
C GLN A 505 -3.78 14.15 10.03
N LEU A 506 -3.36 14.83 8.96
CA LEU A 506 -2.36 15.87 9.01
C LEU A 506 -2.88 17.06 9.83
N ALA A 507 -4.09 17.55 9.50
CA ALA A 507 -4.68 18.69 10.16
C ALA A 507 -4.88 18.44 11.67
N ARG A 508 -5.39 17.27 12.04
CA ARG A 508 -5.64 16.86 13.42
C ARG A 508 -4.36 16.71 14.22
N ARG A 509 -3.37 15.99 13.69
CA ARG A 509 -2.09 15.75 14.38
C ARG A 509 -1.41 17.08 14.72
N TRP A 510 -1.30 17.97 13.74
CA TRP A 510 -0.68 19.28 13.96
C TRP A 510 -1.54 20.22 14.79
N THR A 511 -2.87 20.11 14.70
CA THR A 511 -3.77 20.82 15.63
C THR A 511 -3.49 20.40 17.06
N ASP A 512 -3.46 19.11 17.37
CA ASP A 512 -3.24 18.63 18.74
C ASP A 512 -1.85 19.04 19.28
N ILE A 513 -0.80 19.02 18.44
CA ILE A 513 0.54 19.51 18.81
C ILE A 513 0.49 21.02 19.12
N ILE A 514 -0.03 21.83 18.19
CA ILE A 514 -0.06 23.30 18.31
C ILE A 514 -0.93 23.69 19.50
N TRP A 515 -2.10 23.08 19.64
CA TRP A 515 -3.10 23.37 20.68
C TRP A 515 -2.57 23.19 22.10
N THR A 516 -1.72 22.18 22.30
CA THR A 516 -1.18 21.81 23.61
C THR A 516 0.19 22.45 23.87
N SER A 517 1.06 22.47 22.87
CA SER A 517 2.47 22.86 23.03
C SER A 517 2.73 24.34 22.80
N SER A 518 1.90 25.04 22.01
CA SER A 518 2.08 26.48 21.74
C SER A 518 1.57 27.36 22.86
N SER A 519 2.38 28.33 23.29
CA SER A 519 1.97 29.34 24.27
C SER A 519 0.85 30.24 23.76
N TRP A 520 0.80 30.49 22.44
CA TRP A 520 -0.26 31.26 21.81
C TRP A 520 -1.58 30.50 21.81
N ALA A 521 -1.56 29.22 21.43
CA ALA A 521 -2.78 28.41 21.36
C ALA A 521 -3.37 28.18 22.75
N ARG A 522 -2.55 27.96 23.78
CA ARG A 522 -3.01 27.81 25.19
C ARG A 522 -3.74 29.04 25.77
N ARG A 523 -3.63 30.21 25.12
CA ARG A 523 -4.38 31.42 25.51
C ARG A 523 -5.74 31.52 24.82
N MET A 524 -6.01 30.65 23.86
CA MET A 524 -7.30 30.60 23.18
C MET A 524 -8.38 29.99 24.08
N ARG A 525 -9.64 30.27 23.77
CA ARG A 525 -10.78 29.57 24.37
C ARG A 525 -10.95 28.19 23.76
N GLU A 526 -11.43 27.23 24.54
CA GLU A 526 -11.53 25.82 24.14
C GLU A 526 -12.43 25.54 22.90
N ASP A 527 -13.37 26.44 22.61
CA ASP A 527 -14.26 26.37 21.44
C ASP A 527 -13.61 26.86 20.13
N ARG A 528 -12.40 27.41 20.21
CA ARG A 528 -11.68 28.01 19.08
C ARG A 528 -10.70 27.05 18.39
N VAL A 529 -10.54 25.82 18.87
CA VAL A 529 -9.63 24.81 18.27
C VAL A 529 -9.86 24.60 16.76
N LYS A 530 -11.12 24.69 16.31
CA LYS A 530 -11.48 24.54 14.88
C LYS A 530 -10.73 25.52 13.96
N TYR A 531 -10.40 26.72 14.43
CA TYR A 531 -9.70 27.70 13.60
C TYR A 531 -8.26 27.24 13.31
N VAL A 532 -7.60 26.60 14.28
CA VAL A 532 -6.28 25.99 14.08
C VAL A 532 -6.39 24.84 13.07
N TYR A 533 -7.38 23.95 13.26
CA TYR A 533 -7.61 22.82 12.37
C TYR A 533 -7.88 23.23 10.92
N TYR A 534 -8.85 24.12 10.68
CA TYR A 534 -9.21 24.52 9.32
C TYR A 534 -8.14 25.40 8.65
N SER A 535 -7.31 26.10 9.42
CA SER A 535 -6.15 26.83 8.86
C SER A 535 -5.11 25.86 8.32
N ILE A 536 -4.79 24.80 9.07
CA ILE A 536 -3.85 23.75 8.61
C ILE A 536 -4.43 23.02 7.40
N LEU A 537 -5.73 22.69 7.44
CA LEU A 537 -6.41 22.04 6.32
C LEU A 537 -6.41 22.91 5.06
N ALA A 538 -6.59 24.22 5.18
CA ALA A 538 -6.51 25.16 4.06
C ALA A 538 -5.10 25.25 3.48
N LEU A 539 -4.07 25.32 4.33
CA LEU A 539 -2.66 25.29 3.90
C LEU A 539 -2.33 23.98 3.17
N TYR A 540 -2.81 22.85 3.70
CA TYR A 540 -2.71 21.55 3.04
C TYR A 540 -3.45 21.53 1.69
N GLY A 541 -4.61 22.15 1.59
CA GLY A 541 -5.34 22.30 0.33
C GLY A 541 -4.53 23.06 -0.73
N VAL A 542 -3.93 24.19 -0.37
CA VAL A 542 -3.09 24.97 -1.30
C VAL A 542 -1.83 24.18 -1.70
N TRP A 543 -1.14 23.58 -0.72
CA TRP A 543 0.05 22.79 -0.99
C TRP A 543 -0.26 21.54 -1.82
N GLY A 544 -1.33 20.82 -1.51
CA GLY A 544 -1.71 19.60 -2.21
C GLY A 544 -1.99 19.84 -3.69
N LEU A 545 -2.66 20.95 -4.04
CA LEU A 545 -2.84 21.36 -5.44
C LEU A 545 -1.48 21.63 -6.13
N ALA A 546 -0.59 22.36 -5.48
CA ALA A 546 0.75 22.63 -6.02
C ALA A 546 1.58 21.34 -6.15
N ALA A 547 1.51 20.45 -5.17
CA ALA A 547 2.23 19.19 -5.22
C ALA A 547 1.77 18.30 -6.39
N MET A 548 0.46 18.25 -6.64
CA MET A 548 -0.11 17.49 -7.77
C MET A 548 0.22 18.08 -9.14
N THR A 549 0.65 19.34 -9.24
CA THR A 549 1.17 19.91 -10.50
C THR A 549 2.66 19.64 -10.68
N MET A 550 3.43 19.59 -9.59
CA MET A 550 4.90 19.50 -9.63
C MET A 550 5.45 18.07 -9.68
N PHE A 551 4.74 17.09 -9.13
CA PHE A 551 5.28 15.74 -8.90
C PHE A 551 4.45 14.64 -9.54
N ASP A 552 5.14 13.55 -9.93
CA ASP A 552 4.53 12.31 -10.43
C ASP A 552 3.87 11.53 -9.27
N PRO A 553 2.59 11.12 -9.37
CA PRO A 553 1.89 10.41 -8.30
C PRO A 553 2.58 9.14 -7.80
N LEU A 554 3.20 8.38 -8.70
CA LEU A 554 3.88 7.13 -8.36
C LEU A 554 5.22 7.39 -7.64
N GLN A 555 5.98 8.39 -8.06
CA GLN A 555 7.21 8.78 -7.35
C GLN A 555 6.89 9.24 -5.93
N ILE A 556 5.83 10.04 -5.76
CA ILE A 556 5.31 10.42 -4.46
C ILE A 556 4.97 9.17 -3.65
N LEU A 557 4.21 8.22 -4.21
CA LEU A 557 3.77 7.03 -3.47
C LEU A 557 4.96 6.20 -2.95
N LYS A 558 5.97 5.94 -3.81
CA LYS A 558 7.15 5.17 -3.39
C LYS A 558 7.99 5.93 -2.35
N ALA A 559 8.23 7.23 -2.57
CA ALA A 559 8.99 8.06 -1.63
C ALA A 559 8.26 8.17 -0.28
N ALA A 560 6.94 8.40 -0.32
CA ALA A 560 6.10 8.47 0.86
C ALA A 560 6.09 7.12 1.59
N GLY A 561 5.95 6.00 0.88
CA GLY A 561 5.97 4.65 1.47
C GLY A 561 7.27 4.36 2.22
N VAL A 562 8.42 4.68 1.64
CA VAL A 562 9.73 4.52 2.31
C VAL A 562 9.83 5.41 3.55
N LEU A 563 9.47 6.69 3.42
CA LEU A 563 9.50 7.62 4.55
C LEU A 563 8.52 7.22 5.67
N MET A 564 7.33 6.70 5.33
CA MET A 564 6.35 6.22 6.29
C MET A 564 6.91 5.09 7.17
N ASN A 565 7.73 4.19 6.62
CA ASN A 565 8.40 3.18 7.44
C ASN A 565 9.31 3.84 8.48
N VAL A 566 10.09 4.86 8.10
CA VAL A 566 10.95 5.60 9.04
C VAL A 566 10.11 6.31 10.10
N SER A 567 9.03 6.99 9.71
CA SER A 567 8.15 7.71 10.63
C SER A 567 7.52 6.76 11.66
N LEU A 568 6.97 5.63 11.21
CA LEU A 568 6.37 4.64 12.10
C LEU A 568 7.42 4.00 12.99
N GLY A 569 8.58 3.67 12.44
CA GLY A 569 9.68 3.06 13.19
C GLY A 569 10.11 3.91 14.39
N ILE A 570 10.33 5.21 14.16
CA ILE A 570 10.67 6.17 15.21
C ILE A 570 9.51 6.42 16.15
N ALA A 571 8.27 6.57 15.63
CA ALA A 571 7.09 6.79 16.46
C ALA A 571 6.80 5.60 17.39
N SER A 572 7.10 4.36 16.98
CA SER A 572 6.99 3.17 17.84
C SER A 572 7.94 3.27 19.04
N TRP A 573 9.22 3.57 18.81
CA TRP A 573 10.17 3.71 19.91
C TRP A 573 9.87 4.93 20.79
N HIS A 574 9.40 6.03 20.21
CA HIS A 574 8.95 7.18 20.99
C HIS A 574 7.69 6.85 21.81
N THR A 575 6.77 6.02 21.30
CA THR A 575 5.61 5.52 22.06
C THR A 575 6.06 4.71 23.28
N LEU A 576 7.02 3.81 23.09
CA LEU A 576 7.58 3.05 24.20
C LEU A 576 8.26 3.97 25.23
N TYR A 577 9.06 4.94 24.76
CA TYR A 577 9.71 5.92 25.63
C TYR A 577 8.68 6.73 26.43
N ALA A 578 7.71 7.35 25.76
CA ALA A 578 6.66 8.15 26.39
C ALA A 578 5.84 7.33 27.40
N ASN A 579 5.50 6.07 27.08
CA ASN A 579 4.73 5.24 28.01
C ASN A 579 5.55 4.80 29.23
N VAL A 580 6.86 4.58 29.10
CA VAL A 580 7.71 4.20 30.23
C VAL A 580 8.05 5.42 31.11
N THR A 581 8.13 6.63 30.54
CA THR A 581 8.45 7.85 31.29
C THR A 581 7.23 8.52 31.90
N LEU A 582 6.14 8.66 31.14
CA LEU A 582 4.98 9.49 31.53
C LEU A 582 3.90 8.70 32.26
N LEU A 583 3.79 7.38 32.05
CA LEU A 583 2.79 6.59 32.76
C LEU A 583 3.27 6.20 34.16
N PRO A 584 2.35 6.18 35.15
CA PRO A 584 2.63 5.61 36.47
C PRO A 584 3.10 4.16 36.38
N PRO A 585 4.03 3.70 37.24
CA PRO A 585 4.64 2.37 37.16
C PRO A 585 3.67 1.21 36.96
N GLY A 586 2.52 1.22 37.65
CA GLY A 586 1.50 0.18 37.52
C GLY A 586 0.83 0.12 36.15
N LEU A 587 0.73 1.24 35.43
CA LEU A 587 0.07 1.33 34.12
C LEU A 587 1.01 1.11 32.93
N ARG A 588 2.32 1.04 33.18
CA ARG A 588 3.35 0.90 32.15
C ARG A 588 3.18 -0.38 31.32
N PRO A 589 3.72 -0.41 30.09
CA PRO A 589 3.70 -1.60 29.26
C PRO A 589 4.45 -2.75 29.96
N ASN A 590 3.91 -3.96 29.88
CA ASN A 590 4.60 -5.18 30.33
C ASN A 590 5.69 -5.59 29.34
N TRP A 591 6.55 -6.56 29.71
CA TRP A 591 7.70 -6.95 28.89
C TRP A 591 7.30 -7.36 27.46
N LEU A 592 6.22 -8.11 27.29
CA LEU A 592 5.73 -8.55 25.98
C LEU A 592 5.37 -7.36 25.10
N MET A 593 4.64 -6.38 25.63
CA MET A 593 4.29 -5.16 24.90
C MET A 593 5.52 -4.33 24.56
N ARG A 594 6.51 -4.25 25.47
CA ARG A 594 7.77 -3.53 25.20
C ARG A 594 8.55 -4.17 24.05
N VAL A 595 8.70 -5.49 24.08
CA VAL A 595 9.39 -6.25 23.02
C VAL A 595 8.63 -6.12 21.71
N GLY A 596 7.30 -6.22 21.71
CA GLY A 596 6.47 -6.06 20.52
C GLY A 596 6.58 -4.67 19.88
N VAL A 597 6.54 -3.59 20.68
CA VAL A 597 6.73 -2.22 20.17
C VAL A 597 8.16 -1.98 19.69
N PHE A 598 9.15 -2.51 20.39
CA PHE A 598 10.54 -2.43 19.95
C PHE A 598 10.75 -3.14 18.62
N PHE A 599 10.23 -4.37 18.48
CA PHE A 599 10.22 -5.13 17.23
C PHE A 599 9.54 -4.35 16.10
N CYS A 600 8.41 -3.71 16.37
CA CYS A 600 7.73 -2.86 15.41
C CYS A 600 8.65 -1.75 14.88
N GLY A 601 9.31 -1.02 15.79
CA GLY A 601 10.28 0.00 15.39
C GLY A 601 11.45 -0.54 14.58
N ALA A 602 12.04 -1.66 15.03
CA ALA A 602 13.17 -2.31 14.36
C ALA A 602 12.81 -2.85 12.97
N PHE A 603 11.64 -3.45 12.81
CA PHE A 603 11.14 -3.98 11.54
C PHE A 603 11.05 -2.89 10.48
N PHE A 604 10.35 -1.79 10.77
CA PHE A 604 10.15 -0.73 9.80
C PHE A 604 11.43 0.04 9.44
N LEU A 605 12.32 0.26 10.41
CA LEU A 605 13.63 0.86 10.15
C LEU A 605 14.54 -0.06 9.33
N THR A 606 14.50 -1.37 9.59
CA THR A 606 15.27 -2.36 8.80
C THR A 606 14.80 -2.40 7.37
N VAL A 607 13.49 -2.42 7.13
CA VAL A 607 12.92 -2.37 5.77
C VAL A 607 13.37 -1.11 5.03
N SER A 608 13.41 0.03 5.71
CA SER A 608 13.91 1.29 5.12
C SER A 608 15.40 1.23 4.81
N ALA A 609 16.21 0.66 5.71
CA ALA A 609 17.65 0.50 5.52
C ALA A 609 17.97 -0.42 4.33
N ILE A 610 17.18 -1.48 4.13
CA ILE A 610 17.29 -2.38 2.97
C ILE A 610 17.08 -1.60 1.66
N VAL A 611 16.10 -0.69 1.60
CA VAL A 611 15.89 0.15 0.41
C VAL A 611 17.13 1.01 0.14
N VAL A 612 17.66 1.69 1.17
CA VAL A 612 18.84 2.55 1.02
C VAL A 612 20.06 1.73 0.58
N ALA A 613 20.26 0.52 1.11
CA ALA A 613 21.34 -0.37 0.71
C ALA A 613 21.18 -0.96 -0.70
N SER A 614 19.99 -0.85 -1.29
CA SER A 614 19.67 -1.34 -2.65
C SER A 614 19.68 -0.25 -3.73
N LEU A 615 19.81 1.02 -3.33
CA LEU A 615 19.99 2.18 -4.21
C LEU A 615 21.46 2.34 -4.58
#